data_AF-Q32D92-F1
#
_entry.id   AF-Q32D92-F1
#
_cell.length_a   1.000
_cell.length_b   1.000
_cell.length_c   1.000
_cell.angle_alpha   90.00
_cell.angle_beta   90.00
_cell.angle_gamma   90.00
#
_symmetry.space_group_name_H-M   'P 1'
#
loop_
_entity.id
_entity.type
_entity.pdbx_description
1 polymer ?
#
loop_
_entity_poly.entity_id
_entity_poly.type
_entity_poly.pdbx_seq_one_letter_code
_entity_poly.pdbx_strand_id
1 'polypeptide(L)' 'MQQQGVLETGDLEEALNAAQAIGDDRLQQQSQGRVVPDSFTHGTSQQRYSWFKRGFDSGDPAQCNTFGKSI' A
#
# COMPACT_ATOMS: atom_id res chain seq x y z
N MET A 1 -6.35 10.30 -15.02
CA MET A 1 -4.90 10.56 -14.90
C MET A 1 -4.16 10.06 -16.15
N GLN A 2 -4.31 10.79 -17.27
CA GLN A 2 -3.44 10.68 -18.45
C GLN A 2 -2.82 12.06 -18.69
N GLN A 3 -2.23 12.64 -17.64
CA GLN A 3 -1.55 13.93 -17.74
C GLN A 3 -0.06 13.69 -17.71
N GLN A 4 0.53 13.67 -18.91
CA GLN A 4 1.96 13.64 -19.22
C GLN A 4 2.58 12.24 -19.06
N GLY A 5 3.32 11.76 -20.05
CA GLY A 5 3.92 10.41 -20.10
C GLY A 5 5.00 10.18 -19.04
N VAL A 6 4.58 10.17 -17.78
CA VAL A 6 5.42 10.08 -16.58
C VAL A 6 5.30 8.69 -15.94
N LEU A 7 4.21 7.95 -16.19
CA LEU A 7 3.97 6.63 -15.62
C LEU A 7 3.34 5.68 -16.65
N GLU A 8 4.05 4.61 -16.96
CA GLU A 8 3.58 3.48 -17.76
C GLU A 8 2.80 2.49 -16.87
N THR A 9 2.02 1.58 -17.49
CA THR A 9 1.31 0.55 -16.72
C THR A 9 2.26 -0.30 -15.88
N GLY A 10 3.47 -0.57 -16.39
CA GLY A 10 4.52 -1.28 -15.65
C GLY A 10 5.00 -0.55 -14.40
N ASP A 11 5.06 0.80 -14.42
CA ASP A 11 5.46 1.60 -13.26
C ASP A 11 4.44 1.48 -12.12
N LEU A 12 3.14 1.44 -12.45
CA LEU A 12 2.09 1.22 -11.46
C LEU A 12 2.21 -0.17 -10.83
N GLU A 13 2.42 -1.20 -11.63
CA GLU A 13 2.61 -2.57 -11.14
C GLU A 13 3.86 -2.68 -10.25
N GLU A 14 4.97 -2.06 -10.64
CA GLU A 14 6.19 -1.99 -9.83
C GLU A 14 5.92 -1.30 -8.48
N ALA A 15 5.25 -0.16 -8.49
CA ALA A 15 4.93 0.58 -7.28
C ALA A 15 3.99 -0.21 -6.36
N LEU A 16 2.99 -0.91 -6.90
CA LEU A 16 2.10 -1.79 -6.14
C LEU A 16 2.83 -3.00 -5.56
N ASN A 17 3.78 -3.57 -6.30
CA ASN A 17 4.63 -4.65 -5.81
C ASN A 17 5.54 -4.18 -4.68
N ALA A 18 6.16 -3.01 -4.81
CA ALA A 18 6.96 -2.39 -3.75
C ALA A 18 6.11 -2.06 -2.52
N ALA A 19 4.87 -1.58 -2.70
CA ALA A 19 3.96 -1.29 -1.61
C ALA A 19 3.63 -2.55 -0.79
N GLN A 20 3.37 -3.67 -1.47
CA GLN A 20 3.16 -4.98 -0.86
C GLN A 20 4.44 -5.56 -0.24
N ALA A 21 5.59 -5.35 -0.87
CA ALA A 21 6.86 -5.91 -0.44
C ALA A 21 7.23 -5.50 1.00
N ILE A 22 6.82 -4.30 1.43
CA ILE A 22 7.17 -3.74 2.74
C ILE A 22 6.00 -3.73 3.73
N GLY A 23 4.97 -4.56 3.51
CA GLY A 23 3.97 -4.84 4.55
C GLY A 23 4.57 -5.61 5.72
N ASP A 24 4.12 -5.32 6.95
CA ASP A 24 4.70 -5.89 8.18
C ASP A 24 4.57 -7.42 8.22
N ASP A 25 3.46 -7.96 7.70
CA ASP A 25 3.25 -9.40 7.52
C ASP A 25 4.32 -10.04 6.64
N ARG A 26 4.66 -9.42 5.51
CA ARG A 26 5.68 -9.93 4.61
C ARG A 26 7.08 -9.77 5.18
N LEU A 27 7.39 -8.63 5.78
CA LEU A 27 8.67 -8.38 6.43
C LEU A 27 8.91 -9.36 7.59
N GLN A 28 7.89 -9.64 8.40
CA GLN A 28 7.99 -10.64 9.46
C GLN A 28 8.09 -12.05 8.91
N GLN A 29 7.31 -12.40 7.88
CA GLN A 29 7.44 -13.70 7.24
C GLN A 29 8.85 -13.93 6.69
N GLN A 30 9.48 -12.89 6.12
CA GLN A 30 10.86 -12.95 5.60
C GLN A 30 11.92 -12.96 6.71
N SER A 31 11.70 -12.21 7.80
CA SER A 31 12.68 -12.04 8.89
C SER A 31 12.69 -13.20 9.89
N GLN A 32 11.51 -13.67 10.30
CA GLN A 32 11.34 -14.62 11.41
C GLN A 32 10.49 -15.85 11.04
N GLY A 33 9.96 -15.93 9.82
CA GLY A 33 9.18 -17.07 9.34
C GLY A 33 7.75 -17.16 9.90
N ARG A 34 7.31 -16.18 10.69
CA ARG A 34 5.97 -16.12 11.30
C ARG A 34 5.46 -14.68 11.34
N VAL A 35 4.14 -14.53 11.29
CA VAL A 35 3.45 -13.24 11.37
C VAL A 35 2.85 -13.06 12.76
N VAL A 36 3.07 -11.89 13.37
CA VAL A 36 2.53 -11.50 14.69
C VAL A 36 1.78 -10.17 14.53
N PRO A 37 0.46 -10.21 14.28
CA PRO A 37 -0.33 -9.02 13.96
C PRO A 37 -0.23 -7.89 14.98
N ASP A 38 -0.14 -8.22 16.28
CA ASP A 38 -0.04 -7.23 17.37
C ASP A 38 1.24 -6.39 17.35
N SER A 39 2.24 -6.80 16.55
CA SER A 39 3.51 -6.08 16.39
C SER A 39 3.56 -5.21 15.12
N PHE A 40 2.45 -5.07 14.41
CA PHE A 40 2.38 -4.24 13.20
C PHE A 40 2.47 -2.75 13.54
N THR A 41 3.18 -2.02 12.69
CA THR A 41 3.45 -0.57 12.79
C THR A 41 3.05 0.19 11.54
N HIS A 42 3.08 -0.46 10.37
CA HIS A 42 2.75 0.10 9.06
C HIS A 42 1.56 -0.61 8.38
N GLY A 43 1.10 -1.72 8.95
CA GLY A 43 -0.01 -2.51 8.45
C GLY A 43 0.42 -3.64 7.52
N THR A 44 -0.57 -4.39 7.04
CA THR A 44 -0.33 -5.56 6.17
C THR A 44 0.04 -5.15 4.75
N SER A 45 0.66 -6.07 4.02
CA SER A 45 0.96 -5.96 2.59
C SER A 45 -0.30 -5.62 1.79
N GLN A 46 -1.43 -6.25 2.15
CA GLN A 46 -2.72 -5.99 1.53
C GLN A 46 -3.24 -4.58 1.82
N GLN A 47 -3.12 -4.09 3.06
CA GLN A 47 -3.51 -2.71 3.40
C GLN A 47 -2.70 -1.71 2.58
N ARG A 48 -1.38 -1.95 2.47
CA ARG A 48 -0.48 -1.09 1.71
C ARG A 48 -0.84 -1.04 0.22
N TYR A 49 -1.12 -2.20 -0.39
CA TYR A 49 -1.63 -2.29 -1.76
C TYR A 49 -2.91 -1.48 -1.93
N SER A 50 -3.90 -1.72 -1.06
CA SER A 50 -5.21 -1.09 -1.14
C SER A 50 -5.13 0.44 -1.03
N TRP A 51 -4.31 0.96 -0.12
CA TRP A 51 -4.14 2.40 0.06
C TRP A 51 -3.37 3.05 -1.08
N PHE A 52 -2.28 2.43 -1.53
CA PHE A 52 -1.54 2.91 -2.69
C PHE A 52 -2.45 2.97 -3.91
N LYS A 53 -3.13 1.86 -4.23
CA LYS A 53 -4.05 1.78 -5.35
C LYS A 53 -5.16 2.82 -5.25
N ARG A 54 -5.75 3.00 -4.07
CA ARG A 54 -6.80 4.01 -3.84
C ARG A 54 -6.32 5.42 -4.11
N GLY A 55 -5.18 5.82 -3.54
CA GLY A 55 -4.62 7.16 -3.73
C GLY A 55 -4.19 7.40 -5.17
N PHE A 56 -3.65 6.38 -5.83
CA PHE A 56 -3.31 6.43 -7.24
C PHE A 56 -4.57 6.57 -8.11
N ASP A 57 -5.58 5.71 -7.94
CA ASP A 57 -6.80 5.73 -8.74
C ASP A 57 -7.59 7.04 -8.55
N SER A 58 -7.62 7.59 -7.33
CA SER A 58 -8.32 8.85 -7.06
C SER A 58 -7.56 10.08 -7.56
N GLY A 59 -6.22 10.01 -7.60
CA GLY A 59 -5.36 11.20 -7.74
C GLY A 59 -5.48 12.18 -6.56
N ASP A 60 -6.13 11.77 -5.46
CA ASP A 60 -6.45 12.59 -4.30
C ASP A 60 -6.02 11.86 -3.01
N PRO A 61 -4.96 12.34 -2.32
CA PRO A 61 -4.49 11.75 -1.07
C PRO A 61 -5.49 11.88 0.08
N ALA A 62 -6.46 12.81 0.02
CA ALA A 62 -7.50 12.92 1.04
C ALA A 62 -8.41 11.67 1.07
N GLN A 63 -8.49 10.91 -0.03
CA GLN A 63 -9.17 9.61 -0.04
C GLN A 63 -8.47 8.56 0.81
N CYS A 64 -7.21 8.78 1.23
CA CYS A 64 -6.41 7.86 2.04
C CYS A 64 -6.62 8.04 3.55
N ASN A 65 -7.72 8.66 3.97
CA ASN A 65 -7.99 8.90 5.38
C ASN A 65 -8.73 7.72 6.04
N THR A 66 -7.97 6.79 6.62
CA THR A 66 -8.52 5.63 7.37
C THR A 66 -9.47 6.02 8.50
N PHE A 67 -9.13 7.09 9.23
CA PHE A 67 -9.84 7.52 10.45
C PHE A 67 -10.87 8.62 10.18
N GLY A 68 -10.95 9.13 8.96
CA GLY A 68 -11.85 10.22 8.56
C GLY A 68 -13.31 9.78 8.42
N LYS A 69 -13.60 8.49 8.52
CA LYS A 69 -14.96 8.02 8.70
C LYS A 69 -15.35 8.28 10.15
N SER A 70 -16.16 9.30 10.37
CA SER A 70 -16.87 9.47 11.64
C SER A 70 -17.59 8.16 11.98
N ILE A 71 -17.41 7.68 13.21
CA ILE A 71 -18.41 6.83 13.87
C ILE A 71 -19.76 7.54 13.94
#